data_AF-A0A2H0NZN9-F1
#
_entry.id   AF-A0A2H0NZN9-F1
#
_cell.length_a   1.000
_cell.length_b   1.000
_cell.length_c   1.000
_cell.angle_alpha   90.00
_cell.angle_beta   90.00
_cell.angle_gamma   90.00
#
_symmetry.space_group_name_H-M   'P 1'
#
loop_
_entity.id
_entity.type
_entity.pdbx_description
1 polymer ?
#
loop_
_entity_poly.entity_id
_entity_poly.type
_entity_poly.pdbx_seq_one_letter_code
_entity_poly.pdbx_strand_id
1 'polypeptide(L)'
;MAAIGLLAKEAGDRELLGLMLGELGHNAAGAGCLDEALEFARERKTRAFLLVDGGGADAESLTRELLRVFPMLPIVVAMKVRDASRAVALMRVGAAEVVAPPWTPADLKSSVSKGLRFQGTAVSATSAAPLSRSPLWYALSVALFLAAGLGVASLKRAESQRLAAAARTDRWELPVRHPAGLAFDGKSIWLVEWFTQSFYSLSTADAGVRVVRHLTADTPVSAAFTAEAMWTVSADGTVIRRMRDDRMTPLARYSKAAPNSAGLAFDGLYLWTLDARAKVLRKHLVDRELSVIATYKWRGEKAAGLVFDGKTLWSLDAVDRQLMRHTIDRPAEVIAVVPLPEYSEGAYTPAGLSWDGDRFWTVGEARDGKAPARLVRHKEVRF
;
A
#
# COMPACT_ATOMS: atom_id res chain seq x y z
N MET A 1 -51.49 53.31 -6.28
CA MET A 1 -51.69 54.04 -5.02
C MET A 1 -51.17 53.18 -3.87
N ALA A 2 -50.25 53.71 -3.06
CA ALA A 2 -49.69 53.02 -1.89
C ALA A 2 -50.11 53.76 -0.62
N ALA A 3 -50.37 53.03 0.47
CA ALA A 3 -50.57 53.62 1.79
C ALA A 3 -49.22 54.02 2.39
N ILE A 4 -49.05 55.30 2.70
CA ILE A 4 -47.84 55.86 3.32
C ILE A 4 -48.23 56.38 4.70
N GLY A 5 -47.54 55.90 5.74
CA GLY A 5 -47.71 56.46 7.07
C GLY A 5 -46.91 57.75 7.17
N LEU A 6 -47.51 58.82 7.67
CA LEU A 6 -46.86 60.11 7.84
C LEU A 6 -46.74 60.41 9.34
N LEU A 7 -45.53 60.44 9.89
CA LEU A 7 -45.28 60.75 11.29
C LEU A 7 -44.62 62.13 11.40
N ALA A 8 -45.40 63.11 11.87
CA ALA A 8 -44.89 64.44 12.14
C ALA A 8 -45.60 65.04 13.36
N LYS A 9 -44.82 65.62 14.28
CA LYS A 9 -45.33 66.12 15.56
C LYS A 9 -46.19 67.39 15.38
N GLU A 10 -45.79 68.27 14.47
CA GLU A 10 -46.53 69.49 14.16
C GLU A 10 -47.68 69.21 13.19
N ALA A 11 -48.85 69.79 13.44
CA ALA A 11 -50.03 69.63 12.57
C ALA A 11 -49.79 70.21 11.16
N GLY A 12 -49.11 71.35 11.06
CA GLY A 12 -48.82 71.99 9.77
C GLY A 12 -47.95 71.13 8.84
N ASP A 13 -46.96 70.41 9.39
CA ASP A 13 -46.12 69.49 8.60
C ASP A 13 -46.94 68.30 8.09
N ARG A 14 -47.88 67.79 8.91
CA ARG A 14 -48.76 66.68 8.52
C ARG A 14 -49.70 67.06 7.38
N GLU A 15 -50.28 68.26 7.44
CA GLU A 15 -51.15 68.76 6.38
C GLU A 15 -50.37 68.99 5.08
N LEU A 16 -49.23 69.68 5.17
CA LEU A 16 -48.39 69.99 4.00
C LEU A 16 -47.88 68.73 3.30
N LEU A 17 -47.24 67.82 4.04
CA LEU A 17 -46.70 66.59 3.46
C LEU A 17 -47.82 65.61 3.05
N GLY A 18 -48.94 65.60 3.76
CA GLY A 18 -50.13 64.84 3.40
C GLY A 18 -50.68 65.27 2.04
N LEU A 19 -50.80 66.58 1.79
CA LEU A 19 -51.21 67.14 0.50
C LEU A 19 -50.22 66.77 -0.61
N MET A 20 -48.91 66.94 -0.38
CA MET A 20 -47.88 66.58 -1.36
C MET A 20 -47.92 65.09 -1.72
N LEU A 21 -48.06 64.21 -0.74
CA LEU A 21 -48.19 62.76 -0.99
C LEU A 21 -49.50 62.43 -1.74
N GLY A 22 -50.58 63.15 -1.44
CA GLY A 22 -51.87 63.05 -2.14
C GLY A 22 -51.75 63.42 -3.63
N GLU A 23 -51.09 64.53 -3.95
CA GLU A 23 -50.80 64.95 -5.33
C GLU A 23 -49.97 63.91 -6.09
N LEU A 24 -49.10 63.19 -5.38
CA LEU A 24 -48.31 62.08 -5.94
C LEU A 24 -49.10 60.78 -6.12
N GLY A 25 -50.40 60.75 -5.79
CA GLY A 25 -51.27 59.59 -5.95
C GLY A 25 -51.09 58.54 -4.85
N HIS A 26 -50.58 58.94 -3.69
CA HIS A 26 -50.46 58.10 -2.50
C HIS A 26 -51.54 58.45 -1.46
N ASN A 27 -51.95 57.46 -0.68
CA ASN A 27 -52.85 57.68 0.44
C ASN A 27 -51.98 57.89 1.70
N ALA A 28 -51.88 59.13 2.16
CA ALA A 28 -51.11 59.49 3.35
C ALA A 28 -52.04 59.72 4.54
N ALA A 29 -51.70 59.17 5.69
CA ALA A 29 -52.37 59.49 6.94
C ALA A 29 -51.36 60.02 7.96
N GLY A 30 -51.65 61.20 8.50
CA GLY A 30 -50.80 61.88 9.48
C GLY A 30 -51.05 61.40 10.90
N ALA A 31 -50.01 60.84 11.54
CA ALA A 31 -49.95 60.51 12.95
C ALA A 31 -49.12 61.57 13.69
N GLY A 32 -49.62 62.04 14.84
CA GLY A 32 -48.94 63.04 15.68
C GLY A 32 -47.93 62.44 16.65
N CYS A 33 -48.08 61.14 16.95
CA CYS A 33 -47.20 60.38 17.82
C CYS A 33 -46.90 58.99 17.24
N LEU A 34 -45.91 58.30 17.82
CA LEU A 34 -45.49 56.99 17.36
C LEU A 34 -46.59 55.92 17.50
N ASP A 35 -47.35 55.94 18.59
CA ASP A 35 -48.38 54.93 18.86
C ASP A 35 -49.47 54.96 17.77
N GLU A 36 -49.95 56.16 17.41
CA GLU A 36 -50.87 56.36 16.27
C GLU A 36 -50.26 55.86 14.95
N ALA A 37 -48.96 56.13 14.73
CA ALA A 37 -48.26 55.69 13.52
C ALA A 37 -48.17 54.16 13.44
N LEU A 38 -47.92 53.49 14.57
CA LEU A 38 -47.83 52.03 14.67
C LEU A 38 -49.20 51.35 14.46
N GLU A 39 -50.26 51.89 15.05
CA GLU A 39 -51.64 51.42 14.81
C GLU A 39 -51.99 51.53 13.33
N PHE A 40 -51.74 52.69 12.73
CA PHE A 40 -51.97 52.91 11.30
C PHE A 40 -51.20 51.92 10.41
N ALA A 41 -49.93 51.66 10.75
CA ALA A 41 -49.09 50.71 10.02
C ALA A 41 -49.72 49.30 9.97
N ARG A 42 -50.30 48.86 11.09
CA ARG A 42 -50.91 47.54 11.25
C ARG A 42 -52.22 47.44 10.45
N GLU A 43 -53.05 48.46 10.50
CA GLU A 43 -54.38 48.42 9.87
C GLU A 43 -54.33 48.60 8.35
N ARG A 44 -53.53 49.54 7.85
CA ARG A 44 -53.59 49.98 6.45
C ARG A 44 -52.58 49.33 5.51
N LYS A 45 -51.81 48.34 5.99
CA LYS A 45 -50.71 47.71 5.23
C LYS A 45 -49.80 48.77 4.59
N THR A 46 -49.32 49.68 5.42
CA THR A 46 -48.41 50.75 5.01
C THR A 46 -47.22 50.16 4.24
N ARG A 47 -46.82 50.82 3.15
CA ARG A 47 -45.70 50.36 2.30
C ARG A 47 -44.42 51.17 2.51
N ALA A 48 -44.51 52.35 3.12
CA ALA A 48 -43.39 53.19 3.51
C ALA A 48 -43.84 54.16 4.61
N PHE A 49 -42.92 54.60 5.46
CA PHE A 49 -43.13 55.74 6.35
C PHE A 49 -42.45 56.99 5.82
N LEU A 50 -43.11 58.13 5.94
CA LEU A 50 -42.51 59.45 5.84
C LEU A 50 -42.48 60.05 7.25
N LEU A 51 -41.30 60.40 7.73
CA LEU A 51 -41.09 60.89 9.09
C LEU A 51 -40.44 62.27 9.07
N VAL A 52 -40.85 63.19 9.94
CA VAL A 52 -40.26 64.53 10.01
C VAL A 52 -39.20 64.62 11.11
N ASP A 53 -38.00 65.10 10.78
CA ASP A 53 -36.91 65.41 11.72
C ASP A 53 -36.88 66.92 12.02
N GLY A 54 -37.12 67.29 13.28
CA GLY A 54 -37.28 68.67 13.74
C GLY A 54 -38.63 68.94 14.40
N GLY A 55 -38.86 70.17 14.88
CA GLY A 55 -40.15 70.54 15.50
C GLY A 55 -40.45 69.83 16.83
N GLY A 56 -39.40 69.34 17.52
CA GLY A 56 -39.51 68.55 18.74
C GLY A 56 -39.74 67.06 18.54
N ALA A 57 -39.59 66.54 17.31
CA ALA A 57 -39.46 65.12 17.02
C ALA A 57 -37.99 64.76 16.76
N ASP A 58 -37.52 63.67 17.36
CA ASP A 58 -36.21 63.08 17.07
C ASP A 58 -36.37 61.91 16.11
N ALA A 59 -36.06 62.14 14.84
CA ALA A 59 -36.24 61.11 13.81
C ALA A 59 -35.34 59.89 14.00
N GLU A 60 -34.21 60.04 14.67
CA GLU A 60 -33.30 58.93 14.94
C GLU A 60 -33.94 57.91 15.89
N SER A 61 -34.48 58.35 17.04
CA SER A 61 -35.20 57.47 17.95
C SER A 61 -36.41 56.82 17.29
N LEU A 62 -37.23 57.61 16.58
CA LEU A 62 -38.45 57.12 15.95
C LEU A 62 -38.17 56.10 14.83
N THR A 63 -37.10 56.31 14.05
CA THR A 63 -36.67 55.37 13.00
C THR A 63 -36.28 54.02 13.62
N ARG A 64 -35.53 54.01 14.73
CA ARG A 64 -35.16 52.76 15.42
C ARG A 64 -36.38 52.00 15.93
N GLU A 65 -37.34 52.71 16.51
CA GLU A 65 -38.55 52.08 17.06
C GLU A 65 -39.46 51.54 15.96
N LEU A 66 -39.61 52.28 14.85
CA LEU A 66 -40.36 51.81 13.69
C LEU A 66 -39.70 50.58 13.05
N LEU A 67 -38.38 50.57 12.86
CA LEU A 67 -37.65 49.41 12.32
C LEU A 67 -37.63 48.22 13.29
N ARG A 68 -37.72 48.46 14.60
CA ARG A 68 -37.87 47.38 15.58
C ARG A 68 -39.17 46.60 15.39
N VAL A 69 -40.26 47.30 15.05
CA VAL A 69 -41.58 46.68 14.83
C VAL A 69 -41.75 46.22 13.37
N PHE A 70 -41.26 47.00 12.42
CA PHE A 70 -41.37 46.78 10.98
C PHE A 70 -39.99 46.83 10.29
N PRO A 71 -39.15 45.80 10.46
CA PRO A 71 -37.74 45.82 10.02
C PRO A 71 -37.54 45.93 8.52
N MET A 72 -38.57 45.63 7.73
CA MET A 72 -38.50 45.62 6.26
C MET A 72 -39.25 46.80 5.62
N LEU A 73 -39.77 47.72 6.43
CA LEU A 73 -40.56 48.83 5.92
C LEU A 73 -39.67 50.06 5.68
N PRO A 74 -39.58 50.57 4.44
CA PRO A 74 -38.72 51.70 4.12
C PRO A 74 -39.19 52.97 4.83
N ILE A 75 -38.27 53.67 5.48
CA ILE A 75 -38.52 54.94 6.18
C ILE A 75 -37.82 56.06 5.43
N VAL A 76 -38.59 57.04 4.96
CA VAL A 76 -38.09 58.28 4.37
C VAL A 76 -38.15 59.37 5.43
N VAL A 77 -37.07 60.10 5.65
CA VAL A 77 -37.04 61.18 6.67
C VAL A 77 -36.99 62.54 5.99
N ALA A 78 -37.95 63.42 6.28
CA ALA A 78 -37.98 64.81 5.84
C ALA A 78 -37.43 65.72 6.94
N MET A 79 -36.31 66.39 6.67
CA MET A 79 -35.65 67.27 7.65
C MET A 79 -36.19 68.70 7.56
N LYS A 80 -36.37 69.37 8.70
CA LYS A 80 -36.73 70.81 8.74
C LYS A 80 -35.53 71.75 8.58
N VAL A 81 -34.32 71.26 8.86
CA VAL A 81 -33.06 72.01 8.73
C VAL A 81 -32.14 71.28 7.76
N ARG A 82 -31.48 72.01 6.86
CA ARG A 82 -30.54 71.42 5.91
C ARG A 82 -29.19 71.17 6.58
N ASP A 83 -28.94 69.92 6.97
CA ASP A 83 -27.67 69.47 7.53
C ASP A 83 -27.28 68.09 6.97
N ALA A 84 -26.16 68.05 6.23
CA ALA A 84 -25.66 66.82 5.62
C ALA A 84 -25.19 65.80 6.67
N SER A 85 -24.62 66.24 7.80
CA SER A 85 -24.13 65.36 8.86
C SER A 85 -25.29 64.63 9.52
N ARG A 86 -26.39 65.36 9.79
CA ARG A 86 -27.62 64.79 10.33
C ARG A 86 -28.31 63.85 9.33
N ALA A 87 -28.32 64.17 8.04
CA ALA A 87 -28.85 63.26 7.02
C ALA A 87 -28.09 61.92 6.98
N VAL A 88 -26.76 61.95 7.05
CA VAL A 88 -25.93 60.73 7.11
C VAL A 88 -26.19 59.95 8.41
N ALA A 89 -26.37 60.64 9.54
CA ALA A 89 -26.71 59.99 10.80
C ALA A 89 -28.06 59.24 10.71
N LEU A 90 -29.08 59.86 10.12
CA LEU A 90 -30.39 59.24 9.89
C LEU A 90 -30.31 58.01 8.97
N MET A 91 -29.52 58.10 7.89
CA MET A 91 -29.29 56.95 7.01
C MET A 91 -28.57 55.80 7.73
N ARG A 92 -27.59 56.10 8.61
CA ARG A 92 -26.92 55.07 9.43
C ARG A 92 -27.86 54.33 10.37
N VAL A 93 -28.92 55.00 10.82
CA VAL A 93 -29.94 54.44 11.72
C VAL A 93 -30.95 53.57 10.95
N GLY A 94 -30.95 53.64 9.62
CA GLY A 94 -31.79 52.82 8.76
C GLY A 94 -32.86 53.60 7.99
N ALA A 95 -32.79 54.94 7.95
CA ALA A 95 -33.59 55.70 7.00
C ALA A 95 -33.19 55.31 5.56
N ALA A 96 -34.17 54.89 4.76
CA ALA A 96 -33.97 54.49 3.38
C ALA A 96 -33.59 55.68 2.49
N GLU A 97 -34.18 56.85 2.75
CA GLU A 97 -33.89 58.11 2.07
C GLU A 97 -34.12 59.30 3.01
N VAL A 98 -33.45 60.42 2.73
CA VAL A 98 -33.60 61.66 3.51
C VAL A 98 -33.88 62.84 2.56
N VAL A 99 -34.90 63.63 2.87
CA VAL A 99 -35.34 64.80 2.10
C VAL A 99 -35.00 66.07 2.90
N ALA A 100 -34.18 66.95 2.33
CA ALA A 100 -33.82 68.24 2.94
C ALA A 100 -34.84 69.34 2.58
N PRO A 101 -34.93 70.43 3.35
CA PRO A 101 -35.78 71.57 3.00
C PRO A 101 -35.16 72.42 1.87
N PRO A 102 -35.95 73.15 1.07
CA PRO A 102 -37.42 73.19 1.09
C PRO A 102 -38.02 71.90 0.52
N TRP A 103 -39.08 71.38 1.14
CA TRP A 103 -39.76 70.18 0.65
C TRP A 103 -40.54 70.51 -0.62
N THR A 104 -40.12 69.94 -1.75
CA THR A 104 -40.86 70.05 -3.00
C THR A 104 -41.55 68.72 -3.36
N PRO A 105 -42.67 68.74 -4.09
CA PRO A 105 -43.31 67.50 -4.57
C PRO A 105 -42.35 66.63 -5.41
N ALA A 106 -41.42 67.25 -6.15
CA ALA A 106 -40.45 66.53 -6.98
C ALA A 106 -39.43 65.75 -6.13
N ASP A 107 -38.89 66.39 -5.08
CA ASP A 107 -37.94 65.75 -4.16
C ASP A 107 -38.62 64.61 -3.38
N LEU A 108 -39.84 64.87 -2.90
CA LEU A 108 -40.61 63.86 -2.18
C LEU A 108 -40.95 62.66 -3.06
N LYS A 109 -41.34 62.90 -4.33
CA LYS A 109 -41.60 61.85 -5.32
C LYS A 109 -40.39 60.95 -5.51
N SER A 110 -39.20 61.53 -5.68
CA SER A 110 -37.97 60.78 -5.88
C SER A 110 -37.67 59.87 -4.69
N SER A 111 -37.66 60.43 -3.48
CA SER A 111 -37.30 59.69 -2.26
C SER A 111 -38.33 58.63 -1.88
N VAL A 112 -39.62 58.95 -1.96
CA VAL A 112 -40.70 57.98 -1.68
C VAL A 112 -40.74 56.86 -2.71
N SER A 113 -40.55 57.18 -4.00
CA SER A 113 -40.52 56.15 -5.05
C SER A 113 -39.36 55.17 -4.88
N LYS A 114 -38.19 55.67 -4.46
CA LYS A 114 -37.05 54.81 -4.12
C LYS A 114 -37.35 53.93 -2.92
N GLY A 115 -37.92 54.50 -1.85
CA GLY A 115 -38.38 53.73 -0.69
C GLY A 115 -39.33 52.61 -1.09
N LEU A 116 -40.38 52.91 -1.86
CA LEU A 116 -41.37 51.92 -2.30
C LEU A 116 -40.83 50.83 -3.25
N ARG A 117 -39.70 51.07 -3.92
CA ARG A 117 -38.98 50.07 -4.73
C ARG A 117 -38.10 49.15 -3.90
N PHE A 118 -37.85 49.46 -2.63
CA PHE A 118 -37.10 48.61 -1.72
C PHE A 118 -37.92 47.35 -1.41
N GLN A 119 -37.86 46.37 -2.31
CA GLN A 119 -38.27 44.99 -2.05
C GLN A 119 -37.04 44.30 -1.49
N GLY A 120 -37.01 44.06 -0.17
CA GLY A 120 -35.89 43.36 0.46
C GLY A 120 -35.60 42.00 -0.20
N THR A 121 -34.37 41.51 -0.04
CA THR A 121 -33.93 40.22 -0.57
C THR A 121 -34.80 39.09 -0.02
N ALA A 122 -35.56 38.40 -0.88
CA ALA A 122 -36.33 37.24 -0.47
C ALA A 122 -35.38 36.10 -0.05
N VAL A 123 -35.27 35.84 1.24
CA VAL A 123 -34.52 34.69 1.75
C VAL A 123 -35.43 33.46 1.67
N SER A 124 -35.21 32.63 0.66
CA SER A 124 -35.82 31.29 0.60
C SER A 124 -34.88 30.30 1.28
N ALA A 125 -35.31 29.71 2.40
CA ALA A 125 -34.61 28.59 3.02
C ALA A 125 -34.72 27.37 2.09
N THR A 126 -33.76 27.21 1.18
CA THR A 126 -33.67 26.00 0.36
C THR A 126 -33.06 24.92 1.23
N SER A 127 -33.91 24.13 1.89
CA SER A 127 -33.49 22.81 2.39
C SER A 127 -33.13 21.97 1.17
N ALA A 128 -31.83 21.71 0.95
CA ALA A 128 -31.42 20.72 -0.01
C ALA A 128 -31.92 19.36 0.51
N ALA A 129 -32.94 18.79 -0.15
CA ALA A 129 -33.41 17.45 0.15
C ALA A 129 -32.21 16.49 0.09
N PRO A 130 -32.04 15.57 1.05
CA PRO A 130 -30.95 14.60 0.99
C PRO A 130 -31.05 13.85 -0.34
N LEU A 131 -29.92 13.73 -1.05
CA LEU A 131 -29.84 12.93 -2.27
C LEU A 131 -30.39 11.54 -1.96
N SER A 132 -31.56 11.20 -2.53
CA SER A 132 -32.16 9.88 -2.41
C SER A 132 -31.27 8.89 -3.16
N ARG A 133 -30.36 8.23 -2.42
CA ARG A 133 -29.54 7.16 -2.98
C ARG A 133 -30.41 5.91 -3.08
N SER A 134 -30.50 5.34 -4.27
CA SER A 134 -31.30 4.13 -4.50
C SER A 134 -30.79 2.97 -3.62
N PRO A 135 -31.66 2.02 -3.24
CA PRO A 135 -31.23 0.83 -2.49
C PRO A 135 -30.11 0.05 -3.21
N LEU A 136 -30.05 0.13 -4.54
CA LEU A 136 -28.96 -0.44 -5.34
C LEU A 136 -27.60 0.17 -5.02
N TRP A 137 -27.53 1.48 -4.74
CA TRP A 137 -26.27 2.15 -4.41
C TRP A 137 -25.69 1.66 -3.06
N TYR A 138 -26.57 1.48 -2.07
CA TYR A 138 -26.20 0.90 -0.78
C TYR A 138 -25.79 -0.57 -0.93
N ALA A 139 -26.55 -1.36 -1.69
CA ALA A 139 -26.21 -2.75 -1.98
C ALA A 139 -24.83 -2.85 -2.66
N LEU A 140 -24.54 -2.00 -3.64
CA LEU A 140 -23.24 -1.95 -4.31
C LEU A 140 -22.11 -1.55 -3.35
N SER A 141 -22.34 -0.57 -2.47
CA SER A 141 -21.35 -0.12 -1.50
C SER A 141 -21.00 -1.21 -0.48
N VAL A 142 -22.02 -1.93 0.01
CA VAL A 142 -21.82 -3.09 0.89
C VAL A 142 -21.10 -4.22 0.16
N ALA A 143 -21.49 -4.52 -1.07
CA ALA A 143 -20.82 -5.53 -1.88
C ALA A 143 -19.34 -5.19 -2.12
N LEU A 144 -19.01 -3.93 -2.41
CA LEU A 144 -17.64 -3.47 -2.59
C LEU A 144 -16.82 -3.60 -1.30
N PHE A 145 -17.41 -3.22 -0.16
CA PHE A 145 -16.77 -3.38 1.15
C PHE A 145 -16.47 -4.85 1.47
N LEU A 146 -17.44 -5.75 1.23
CA LEU A 146 -17.25 -7.19 1.43
C LEU A 146 -16.20 -7.77 0.47
N ALA A 147 -16.21 -7.36 -0.80
CA ALA A 147 -15.22 -7.78 -1.79
C ALA A 147 -13.79 -7.34 -1.38
N ALA A 148 -13.64 -6.09 -0.93
CA ALA A 148 -12.36 -5.59 -0.41
C ALA A 148 -11.91 -6.38 0.83
N GLY A 149 -12.82 -6.65 1.77
CA GLY A 149 -12.55 -7.44 2.97
C GLY A 149 -12.09 -8.87 2.65
N LEU A 150 -12.78 -9.56 1.74
CA LEU A 150 -12.40 -10.89 1.26
C LEU A 150 -11.06 -10.87 0.51
N GLY A 151 -10.80 -9.82 -0.28
CA GLY A 151 -9.52 -9.62 -0.96
C GLY A 151 -8.35 -9.54 0.02
N VAL A 152 -8.46 -8.71 1.06
CA VAL A 152 -7.42 -8.59 2.11
C VAL A 152 -7.26 -9.91 2.87
N ALA A 153 -8.35 -10.59 3.22
CA ALA A 153 -8.30 -11.88 3.91
C ALA A 153 -7.60 -12.96 3.06
N SER A 154 -7.88 -12.99 1.75
CA SER A 154 -7.25 -13.91 0.81
C SER A 154 -5.74 -13.67 0.69
N LEU A 155 -5.33 -12.40 0.60
CA LEU A 155 -3.91 -12.02 0.59
C LEU A 155 -3.20 -12.43 1.88
N LYS A 156 -3.78 -12.15 3.04
CA LYS A 156 -3.22 -12.57 4.34
C LYS A 156 -3.12 -14.08 4.46
N ARG A 157 -4.12 -14.82 3.98
CA ARG A 157 -4.10 -16.29 3.97
C ARG A 157 -3.01 -16.81 3.05
N ALA A 158 -2.86 -16.26 1.86
CA ALA A 158 -1.80 -16.64 0.92
C ALA A 158 -0.41 -16.36 1.50
N GLU A 159 -0.21 -15.22 2.16
CA GLU A 159 1.04 -14.89 2.86
C GLU A 159 1.31 -15.86 4.02
N SER A 160 0.31 -16.12 4.86
CA SER A 160 0.42 -17.11 5.95
C SER A 160 0.79 -18.50 5.44
N GLN A 161 0.17 -18.95 4.34
CA GLN A 161 0.48 -20.23 3.71
C GLN A 161 1.90 -20.25 3.15
N ARG A 162 2.37 -19.15 2.53
CA ARG A 162 3.75 -19.02 2.05
C ARG A 162 4.75 -19.08 3.20
N LEU A 163 4.52 -18.33 4.29
CA LEU A 163 5.38 -18.35 5.47
C LEU A 163 5.41 -19.74 6.13
N ALA A 164 4.25 -20.40 6.22
CA ALA A 164 4.17 -21.76 6.73
C ALA A 164 4.93 -22.76 5.84
N ALA A 165 4.82 -22.63 4.52
CA ALA A 165 5.54 -23.47 3.56
C ALA A 165 7.06 -23.22 3.63
N ALA A 166 7.49 -21.96 3.78
CA ALA A 166 8.88 -21.59 3.96
C ALA A 166 9.47 -22.12 5.26
N ALA A 167 8.69 -22.11 6.35
CA ALA A 167 9.12 -22.63 7.65
C ALA A 167 9.11 -24.17 7.75
N ARG A 168 8.54 -24.87 6.76
CA ARG A 168 8.37 -26.31 6.77
C ARG A 168 9.67 -27.03 6.40
N THR A 169 10.13 -27.88 7.31
CA THR A 169 11.13 -28.92 7.02
C THR A 169 10.42 -30.22 6.69
N ASP A 170 10.81 -30.86 5.59
CA ASP A 170 10.26 -32.16 5.18
C ASP A 170 11.31 -33.25 5.29
N ARG A 171 10.87 -34.48 5.59
CA ARG A 171 11.73 -35.64 5.79
C ARG A 171 11.14 -36.86 5.11
N TRP A 172 11.97 -37.61 4.42
CA TRP A 172 11.58 -38.85 3.75
C TRP A 172 12.64 -39.93 3.99
N GLU A 173 12.18 -41.17 4.12
CA GLU A 173 13.05 -42.34 4.08
C GLU A 173 13.24 -42.77 2.62
N LEU A 174 14.48 -43.04 2.26
CA LEU A 174 14.86 -43.41 0.90
C LEU A 174 15.04 -44.93 0.80
N PRO A 175 14.82 -45.53 -0.37
CA PRO A 175 15.03 -46.97 -0.56
C PRO A 175 16.52 -47.39 -0.61
N VAL A 176 17.43 -46.48 -0.28
CA VAL A 176 18.89 -46.70 -0.31
C VAL A 176 19.48 -46.59 1.08
N ARG A 177 20.70 -47.09 1.26
CA ARG A 177 21.43 -47.02 2.54
C ARG A 177 22.70 -46.20 2.49
N HIS A 178 23.36 -46.12 1.34
CA HIS A 178 24.70 -45.53 1.23
C HIS A 178 24.72 -44.33 0.26
N PRO A 179 24.04 -43.23 0.62
CA PRO A 179 24.02 -42.03 -0.20
C PRO A 179 25.40 -41.34 -0.14
N ALA A 180 25.86 -40.83 -1.28
CA ALA A 180 27.13 -40.09 -1.38
C ALA A 180 26.97 -38.62 -1.75
N GLY A 181 25.85 -38.25 -2.37
CA GLY A 181 25.66 -36.92 -2.92
C GLY A 181 24.25 -36.67 -3.40
N LEU A 182 23.95 -35.40 -3.64
CA LEU A 182 22.72 -34.94 -4.27
C LEU A 182 23.08 -33.96 -5.40
N ALA A 183 22.23 -33.90 -6.42
CA ALA A 183 22.30 -32.90 -7.47
C ALA A 183 20.88 -32.50 -7.90
N PHE A 184 20.71 -31.31 -8.46
CA PHE A 184 19.43 -30.86 -8.98
C PHE A 184 19.55 -30.55 -10.46
N ASP A 185 18.65 -31.09 -11.27
CA ASP A 185 18.69 -30.97 -12.72
C ASP A 185 17.78 -29.86 -13.28
N GLY A 186 17.12 -29.10 -12.39
CA GLY A 186 16.09 -28.12 -12.72
C GLY A 186 14.66 -28.61 -12.47
N LYS A 187 14.44 -29.92 -12.29
CA LYS A 187 13.11 -30.53 -12.12
C LYS A 187 13.05 -31.59 -11.02
N SER A 188 14.13 -32.30 -10.76
CA SER A 188 14.18 -33.47 -9.89
C SER A 188 15.51 -33.50 -9.13
N ILE A 189 15.46 -34.05 -7.92
CA ILE A 189 16.63 -34.25 -7.09
C ILE A 189 17.24 -35.59 -7.46
N TRP A 190 18.48 -35.58 -7.92
CA TRP A 190 19.24 -36.77 -8.24
C TRP A 190 20.09 -37.18 -7.04
N LEU A 191 19.76 -38.32 -6.47
CA LEU A 191 20.52 -38.96 -5.42
C LEU A 191 21.62 -39.83 -5.99
N VAL A 192 22.83 -39.66 -5.47
CA VAL A 192 23.99 -40.49 -5.79
C VAL A 192 24.15 -41.55 -4.71
N GLU A 193 24.20 -42.81 -5.10
CA GLU A 193 24.39 -43.94 -4.22
C GLU A 193 25.65 -44.70 -4.67
N TRP A 194 26.61 -44.84 -3.76
CA TRP A 194 27.95 -45.30 -4.13
C TRP A 194 28.09 -46.84 -4.10
N PHE A 195 27.32 -47.53 -3.26
CA PHE A 195 27.46 -48.98 -3.04
C PHE A 195 26.88 -49.80 -4.19
N THR A 196 25.66 -49.48 -4.58
CA THR A 196 24.96 -49.97 -5.79
C THR A 196 25.31 -49.17 -7.04
N GLN A 197 26.22 -48.19 -6.95
CA GLN A 197 26.70 -47.39 -8.09
C GLN A 197 25.55 -46.84 -8.95
N SER A 198 24.57 -46.22 -8.30
CA SER A 198 23.32 -45.85 -8.96
C SER A 198 22.92 -44.40 -8.69
N PHE A 199 22.28 -43.79 -9.67
CA PHE A 199 21.59 -42.52 -9.52
C PHE A 199 20.08 -42.73 -9.46
N TYR A 200 19.44 -42.05 -8.52
CA TYR A 200 17.98 -42.08 -8.34
C TYR A 200 17.44 -40.67 -8.57
N SER A 201 16.59 -40.50 -9.58
CA SER A 201 15.85 -39.25 -9.77
C SER A 201 14.61 -39.27 -8.89
N LEU A 202 14.54 -38.31 -7.98
CA LEU A 202 13.50 -38.15 -6.98
C LEU A 202 12.63 -36.93 -7.30
N SER A 203 11.33 -37.10 -7.10
CA SER A 203 10.35 -36.01 -7.17
C SER A 203 10.58 -34.99 -6.04
N THR A 204 10.59 -33.70 -6.37
CA THR A 204 10.72 -32.63 -5.36
C THR A 204 9.48 -32.45 -4.48
N ALA A 205 8.34 -33.03 -4.86
CA ALA A 205 7.09 -32.91 -4.11
C ALA A 205 7.01 -33.87 -2.92
N ASP A 206 7.41 -35.12 -3.15
CA ASP A 206 7.14 -36.27 -2.28
C ASP A 206 8.33 -37.25 -2.15
N ALA A 207 9.50 -36.93 -2.72
CA ALA A 207 10.69 -37.78 -2.77
C ALA A 207 10.48 -39.15 -3.45
N GLY A 208 9.39 -39.33 -4.20
CA GLY A 208 9.13 -40.56 -4.95
C GLY A 208 10.18 -40.80 -6.04
N VAL A 209 10.70 -42.03 -6.11
CA VAL A 209 11.66 -42.44 -7.16
C VAL A 209 10.95 -42.47 -8.51
N ARG A 210 11.47 -41.69 -9.46
CA ARG A 210 10.98 -41.64 -10.85
C ARG A 210 11.83 -42.49 -11.77
N VAL A 211 13.14 -42.43 -11.59
CA VAL A 211 14.11 -43.02 -12.51
C VAL A 211 15.29 -43.56 -11.70
N VAL A 212 15.79 -44.73 -12.10
CA VAL A 212 17.05 -45.29 -11.59
C VAL A 212 18.00 -45.49 -12.78
N ARG A 213 19.27 -45.12 -12.58
CA ARG A 213 20.35 -45.28 -13.57
C ARG A 213 21.54 -45.92 -12.90
N HIS A 214 21.95 -47.09 -13.37
CA HIS A 214 23.08 -47.83 -12.82
C HIS A 214 24.35 -47.54 -13.62
N LEU A 215 25.45 -47.26 -12.93
CA LEU A 215 26.77 -47.01 -13.50
C LEU A 215 27.71 -48.17 -13.15
N THR A 216 27.65 -49.27 -13.89
CA THR A 216 28.42 -50.51 -13.62
C THR A 216 29.95 -50.35 -13.59
N ALA A 217 30.49 -49.25 -14.13
CA ALA A 217 31.93 -49.05 -14.33
C ALA A 217 32.53 -47.95 -13.45
N ASP A 218 31.73 -47.27 -12.64
CA ASP A 218 32.17 -46.09 -11.89
C ASP A 218 31.56 -46.14 -10.46
N THR A 219 32.33 -45.76 -9.43
CA THR A 219 31.80 -45.60 -8.06
C THR A 219 31.51 -44.12 -7.82
N PRO A 220 30.29 -43.62 -8.09
CA PRO A 220 30.01 -42.20 -8.04
C PRO A 220 29.97 -41.70 -6.59
N VAL A 221 30.56 -40.52 -6.36
CA VAL A 221 30.58 -39.85 -5.06
C VAL A 221 29.75 -38.58 -5.09
N SER A 222 29.85 -37.80 -6.17
CA SER A 222 29.13 -36.55 -6.29
C SER A 222 28.72 -36.27 -7.72
N ALA A 223 27.71 -35.43 -7.90
CA ALA A 223 27.25 -34.97 -9.19
C ALA A 223 26.83 -33.51 -9.17
N ALA A 224 26.90 -32.85 -10.31
CA ALA A 224 26.38 -31.51 -10.53
C ALA A 224 25.78 -31.42 -11.94
N PHE A 225 24.67 -30.69 -12.10
CA PHE A 225 24.10 -30.42 -13.41
C PHE A 225 24.53 -29.05 -13.92
N THR A 226 24.76 -29.01 -15.23
CA THR A 226 24.88 -27.79 -16.01
C THR A 226 23.73 -27.75 -17.02
N ALA A 227 23.61 -26.65 -17.77
CA ALA A 227 22.63 -26.57 -18.84
C ALA A 227 22.79 -27.72 -19.87
N GLU A 228 24.03 -28.07 -20.20
CA GLU A 228 24.34 -29.01 -21.29
C GLU A 228 24.62 -30.45 -20.84
N ALA A 229 25.12 -30.63 -19.62
CA ALA A 229 25.72 -31.89 -19.19
C ALA A 229 25.51 -32.17 -17.70
N MET A 230 25.58 -33.44 -17.33
CA MET A 230 25.78 -33.87 -15.95
C MET A 230 27.27 -34.11 -15.73
N TRP A 231 27.81 -33.58 -14.65
CA TRP A 231 29.19 -33.83 -14.23
C TRP A 231 29.16 -34.75 -13.02
N THR A 232 29.99 -35.79 -13.03
CA THR A 232 30.06 -36.77 -11.94
C THR A 232 31.50 -36.94 -11.49
N VAL A 233 31.71 -37.17 -10.19
CA VAL A 233 33.01 -37.55 -9.65
C VAL A 233 32.95 -38.97 -9.14
N SER A 234 33.92 -39.80 -9.52
CA SER A 234 34.10 -41.16 -9.02
C SER A 234 35.06 -41.19 -7.82
N ALA A 235 35.01 -42.27 -7.03
CA ALA A 235 35.79 -42.42 -5.80
C ALA A 235 37.33 -42.37 -6.01
N ASP A 236 37.81 -42.70 -7.21
CA ASP A 236 39.21 -42.58 -7.62
C ASP A 236 39.62 -41.14 -7.97
N GLY A 237 38.68 -40.19 -7.90
CA GLY A 237 38.85 -38.79 -8.26
C GLY A 237 38.69 -38.49 -9.75
N THR A 238 38.21 -39.45 -10.54
CA THR A 238 37.92 -39.21 -11.97
C THR A 238 36.65 -38.36 -12.11
N VAL A 239 36.77 -37.22 -12.79
CA VAL A 239 35.63 -36.38 -13.17
C VAL A 239 35.16 -36.79 -14.56
N ILE A 240 33.85 -36.95 -14.73
CA ILE A 240 33.26 -37.40 -16.00
C ILE A 240 32.16 -36.41 -16.39
N ARG A 241 32.31 -35.81 -17.58
CA ARG A 241 31.24 -35.02 -18.22
C ARG A 241 30.35 -35.99 -18.98
N ARG A 242 29.06 -35.98 -18.71
CA ARG A 242 28.06 -36.91 -19.25
C ARG A 242 26.95 -36.16 -19.96
N MET A 243 26.44 -36.75 -21.02
CA MET A 243 25.24 -36.29 -21.68
C MET A 243 24.04 -36.46 -20.75
N ARG A 244 23.06 -35.56 -20.85
CA ARG A 244 21.78 -35.66 -20.12
C ARG A 244 20.79 -36.59 -20.84
N ASP A 245 21.29 -37.71 -21.34
CA ASP A 245 20.49 -38.76 -21.98
C ASP A 245 20.17 -39.89 -21.00
N ASP A 246 19.33 -40.83 -21.41
CA ASP A 246 18.96 -41.96 -20.56
C ASP A 246 20.14 -42.86 -20.19
N ARG A 247 21.22 -42.83 -20.96
CA ARG A 247 22.42 -43.67 -20.73
C ARG A 247 23.49 -42.95 -19.93
N MET A 248 23.32 -41.66 -19.62
CA MET A 248 24.33 -40.80 -19.01
C MET A 248 25.70 -40.94 -19.71
N THR A 249 25.65 -40.91 -21.05
CA THR A 249 26.76 -41.25 -21.95
C THR A 249 27.98 -40.37 -21.62
N PRO A 250 29.15 -40.95 -21.31
CA PRO A 250 30.36 -40.18 -21.00
C PRO A 250 30.88 -39.47 -22.25
N LEU A 251 30.98 -38.14 -22.18
CA LEU A 251 31.51 -37.27 -23.23
C LEU A 251 33.00 -37.00 -23.06
N ALA A 252 33.46 -36.88 -21.82
CA ALA A 252 34.87 -36.67 -21.48
C ALA A 252 35.18 -37.25 -20.09
N ARG A 253 36.41 -37.75 -19.92
CA ARG A 253 36.93 -38.27 -18.65
C ARG A 253 38.21 -37.52 -18.29
N TYR A 254 38.29 -37.06 -17.05
CA TYR A 254 39.43 -36.34 -16.50
C TYR A 254 39.94 -37.11 -15.29
N SER A 255 40.97 -37.93 -15.52
CA SER A 255 41.52 -38.83 -14.50
C SER A 255 42.14 -38.03 -13.35
N LYS A 256 41.78 -38.38 -12.11
CA LYS A 256 42.32 -37.77 -10.88
C LYS A 256 42.19 -36.24 -10.79
N ALA A 257 41.24 -35.64 -11.53
CA ALA A 257 41.03 -34.20 -11.50
C ALA A 257 40.41 -33.73 -10.17
N ALA A 258 39.72 -34.61 -9.43
CA ALA A 258 39.07 -34.28 -8.16
C ALA A 258 39.34 -35.36 -7.08
N PRO A 259 40.60 -35.54 -6.64
CA PRO A 259 40.95 -36.57 -5.67
C PRO A 259 40.23 -36.33 -4.34
N ASN A 260 39.70 -37.41 -3.72
CA ASN A 260 38.96 -37.36 -2.45
C ASN A 260 37.82 -36.33 -2.43
N SER A 261 37.16 -36.11 -3.57
CA SER A 261 36.08 -35.14 -3.67
C SER A 261 34.90 -35.56 -2.80
N ALA A 262 34.45 -34.64 -1.94
CA ALA A 262 33.19 -34.75 -1.21
C ALA A 262 32.04 -33.99 -1.89
N GLY A 263 32.32 -33.20 -2.93
CA GLY A 263 31.31 -32.34 -3.53
C GLY A 263 31.76 -31.71 -4.83
N LEU A 264 30.80 -31.50 -5.72
CA LEU A 264 30.95 -30.88 -7.02
C LEU A 264 29.89 -29.79 -7.20
N ALA A 265 30.29 -28.61 -7.68
CA ALA A 265 29.36 -27.53 -8.02
C ALA A 265 29.76 -26.84 -9.32
N PHE A 266 28.82 -26.19 -9.97
CA PHE A 266 29.05 -25.38 -11.16
C PHE A 266 28.48 -23.98 -10.96
N ASP A 267 29.31 -22.95 -11.08
CA ASP A 267 28.90 -21.56 -10.80
C ASP A 267 28.34 -20.81 -12.03
N GLY A 268 28.21 -21.52 -13.16
CA GLY A 268 27.83 -20.93 -14.45
C GLY A 268 29.00 -20.80 -15.43
N LEU A 269 30.24 -20.78 -14.94
CA LEU A 269 31.45 -20.62 -15.76
C LEU A 269 32.55 -21.63 -15.42
N TYR A 270 32.72 -21.93 -14.14
CA TYR A 270 33.75 -22.80 -13.58
C TYR A 270 33.14 -23.98 -12.85
N LEU A 271 33.86 -25.10 -12.88
CA LEU A 271 33.56 -26.26 -12.06
C LEU A 271 34.33 -26.17 -10.75
N TRP A 272 33.68 -26.48 -9.65
CA TRP A 272 34.26 -26.41 -8.32
C TRP A 272 34.24 -27.78 -7.66
N THR A 273 35.36 -28.16 -7.06
CA THR A 273 35.49 -29.41 -6.31
C THR A 273 35.89 -29.12 -4.87
N LEU A 274 35.36 -29.90 -3.94
CA LEU A 274 35.74 -29.87 -2.52
C LEU A 274 36.47 -31.15 -2.16
N ASP A 275 37.76 -31.06 -1.87
CA ASP A 275 38.59 -32.20 -1.46
C ASP A 275 38.57 -32.33 0.06
N ALA A 276 37.98 -33.42 0.53
CA ALA A 276 37.77 -33.65 1.96
C ALA A 276 39.08 -33.94 2.71
N ARG A 277 40.06 -34.54 2.04
CA ARG A 277 41.33 -34.93 2.67
C ARG A 277 42.29 -33.76 2.75
N ALA A 278 42.44 -33.03 1.65
CA ALA A 278 43.30 -31.85 1.62
C ALA A 278 42.64 -30.60 2.26
N LYS A 279 41.32 -30.65 2.52
CA LYS A 279 40.52 -29.52 3.01
C LYS A 279 40.68 -28.29 2.13
N VAL A 280 40.48 -28.45 0.82
CA VAL A 280 40.56 -27.35 -0.15
C VAL A 280 39.40 -27.34 -1.14
N LEU A 281 38.98 -26.14 -1.52
CA LEU A 281 38.15 -25.88 -2.68
C LEU A 281 39.05 -25.65 -3.89
N ARG A 282 38.82 -26.36 -4.99
CA ARG A 282 39.53 -26.13 -6.25
C ARG A 282 38.57 -25.58 -7.29
N LYS A 283 39.01 -24.53 -7.98
CA LYS A 283 38.31 -23.92 -9.10
C LYS A 283 38.94 -24.44 -10.39
N HIS A 284 38.13 -25.04 -11.23
CA HIS A 284 38.55 -25.65 -12.49
C HIS A 284 38.04 -24.84 -13.69
N LEU A 285 38.93 -24.62 -14.64
CA LEU A 285 38.57 -24.19 -15.98
C LEU A 285 38.05 -25.40 -16.77
N VAL A 286 36.94 -25.24 -17.47
CA VAL A 286 36.34 -26.31 -18.29
C VAL A 286 37.06 -26.37 -19.65
N ASP A 287 38.33 -26.75 -19.63
CA ASP A 287 39.17 -27.00 -20.80
C ASP A 287 39.36 -28.52 -21.04
N ARG A 288 40.31 -28.89 -21.90
CA ARG A 288 40.58 -30.30 -22.23
C ARG A 288 41.18 -31.11 -21.06
N GLU A 289 41.73 -30.44 -20.06
CA GLU A 289 42.44 -31.08 -18.94
C GLU A 289 41.71 -30.89 -17.60
N LEU A 290 40.64 -30.09 -17.59
CA LEU A 290 39.94 -29.63 -16.39
C LEU A 290 40.90 -28.92 -15.42
N SER A 291 41.71 -28.02 -15.97
CA SER A 291 42.83 -27.35 -15.27
C SER A 291 42.38 -26.65 -13.99
N VAL A 292 43.13 -26.86 -12.90
CA VAL A 292 42.93 -26.13 -11.64
C VAL A 292 43.55 -24.74 -11.78
N ILE A 293 42.70 -23.71 -11.76
CA ILE A 293 43.14 -22.31 -11.90
C ILE A 293 43.30 -21.59 -10.55
N ALA A 294 42.66 -22.12 -9.50
CA ALA A 294 42.82 -21.61 -8.14
C ALA A 294 42.51 -22.69 -7.10
N THR A 295 43.17 -22.60 -5.95
CA THR A 295 42.94 -23.48 -4.80
C THR A 295 42.79 -22.63 -3.54
N TYR A 296 41.79 -22.93 -2.73
CA TYR A 296 41.42 -22.17 -1.55
C TYR A 296 41.29 -23.09 -0.35
N LYS A 297 41.78 -22.64 0.81
CA LYS A 297 41.64 -23.40 2.05
C LYS A 297 40.16 -23.45 2.47
N TRP A 298 39.65 -24.66 2.71
CA TRP A 298 38.35 -24.90 3.31
C TRP A 298 38.51 -25.04 4.84
N ARG A 299 37.60 -24.44 5.60
CA ARG A 299 37.74 -24.26 7.06
C ARG A 299 36.94 -25.25 7.92
N GLY A 300 36.11 -26.10 7.33
CA GLY A 300 35.35 -27.07 8.09
C GLY A 300 36.14 -28.31 8.50
N GLU A 301 35.45 -29.19 9.21
CA GLU A 301 36.03 -30.38 9.80
C GLU A 301 35.92 -31.60 8.88
N LYS A 302 34.72 -31.93 8.39
CA LYS A 302 34.53 -33.04 7.44
C LYS A 302 33.60 -32.64 6.29
N ALA A 303 34.16 -32.41 5.12
CA ALA A 303 33.39 -32.07 3.93
C ALA A 303 32.51 -33.25 3.48
N ALA A 304 31.25 -32.97 3.14
CA ALA A 304 30.30 -33.96 2.63
C ALA A 304 29.47 -33.46 1.44
N GLY A 305 29.66 -32.22 0.99
CA GLY A 305 28.90 -31.70 -0.14
C GLY A 305 29.32 -30.30 -0.52
N LEU A 306 29.06 -29.94 -1.77
CA LEU A 306 29.27 -28.61 -2.32
C LEU A 306 28.15 -28.33 -3.31
N VAL A 307 27.54 -27.15 -3.25
CA VAL A 307 26.53 -26.71 -4.22
C VAL A 307 26.66 -25.21 -4.49
N PHE A 308 26.17 -24.77 -5.66
CA PHE A 308 26.01 -23.36 -5.99
C PHE A 308 24.53 -23.01 -6.00
N ASP A 309 24.13 -21.96 -5.27
CA ASP A 309 22.73 -21.56 -5.15
C ASP A 309 22.26 -20.58 -6.26
N GLY A 310 23.16 -20.22 -7.16
CA GLY A 310 22.95 -19.17 -8.17
C GLY A 310 23.72 -17.88 -7.88
N LYS A 311 24.26 -17.71 -6.66
CA LYS A 311 25.00 -16.52 -6.24
C LYS A 311 26.27 -16.84 -5.44
N THR A 312 26.22 -17.85 -4.58
CA THR A 312 27.26 -18.22 -3.63
C THR A 312 27.48 -19.74 -3.62
N LEU A 313 28.67 -20.15 -3.19
CA LEU A 313 28.99 -21.54 -2.94
C LEU A 313 28.60 -21.91 -1.52
N TRP A 314 28.10 -23.13 -1.37
CA TRP A 314 27.67 -23.70 -0.11
C TRP A 314 28.35 -25.04 0.09
N SER A 315 29.05 -25.19 1.21
CA SER A 315 29.64 -26.47 1.60
C SER A 315 28.91 -27.08 2.79
N LEU A 316 28.88 -28.40 2.84
CA LEU A 316 28.30 -29.17 3.94
C LEU A 316 29.42 -29.74 4.81
N ASP A 317 29.40 -29.39 6.09
CA ASP A 317 30.26 -29.98 7.12
C ASP A 317 29.48 -31.04 7.89
N ALA A 318 29.93 -32.28 7.80
CA ALA A 318 29.25 -33.41 8.41
C ALA A 318 29.53 -33.62 9.89
N VAL A 319 30.67 -33.12 10.41
CA VAL A 319 30.98 -33.24 11.83
C VAL A 319 30.27 -32.14 12.60
N ASP A 320 30.42 -30.90 12.14
CA ASP A 320 29.76 -29.76 12.76
C ASP A 320 28.28 -29.64 12.39
N ARG A 321 27.82 -30.44 11.41
CA ARG A 321 26.41 -30.53 10.98
C ARG A 321 25.85 -29.17 10.59
N GLN A 322 26.56 -28.51 9.69
CA GLN A 322 26.26 -27.14 9.28
C GLN A 322 26.55 -26.91 7.79
N LEU A 323 25.81 -25.96 7.22
CA LEU A 323 26.12 -25.41 5.90
C LEU A 323 26.99 -24.17 6.08
N MET A 324 28.02 -24.04 5.26
CA MET A 324 28.91 -22.88 5.25
C MET A 324 28.76 -22.15 3.92
N ARG A 325 28.54 -20.83 3.99
CA ARG A 325 28.41 -19.96 2.81
C ARG A 325 29.75 -19.34 2.46
N HIS A 326 30.06 -19.37 1.17
CA HIS A 326 31.29 -18.84 0.58
C HIS A 326 30.93 -17.96 -0.62
N THR A 327 31.52 -16.77 -0.71
CA THR A 327 31.37 -15.97 -1.94
C THR A 327 32.31 -16.47 -3.02
N ILE A 328 31.97 -16.20 -4.28
CA ILE A 328 32.79 -16.61 -5.43
C ILE A 328 34.12 -15.83 -5.50
N ASP A 329 34.15 -14.58 -5.01
CA ASP A 329 35.35 -13.74 -4.93
C ASP A 329 36.29 -14.16 -3.79
N ARG A 330 35.74 -14.59 -2.65
CA ARG A 330 36.49 -14.98 -1.45
C ARG A 330 36.05 -16.35 -0.92
N PRO A 331 36.23 -17.44 -1.68
CA PRO A 331 35.72 -18.75 -1.31
C PRO A 331 36.41 -19.36 -0.08
N ALA A 332 37.60 -18.87 0.29
CA ALA A 332 38.27 -19.27 1.54
C ALA A 332 37.58 -18.72 2.81
N GLU A 333 36.80 -17.64 2.68
CA GLU A 333 36.10 -17.00 3.79
C GLU A 333 34.71 -17.61 3.95
N VAL A 334 34.31 -17.82 5.22
CA VAL A 334 32.96 -18.27 5.56
C VAL A 334 32.18 -17.03 5.97
N ILE A 335 31.17 -16.68 5.17
CA ILE A 335 30.37 -15.44 5.37
C ILE A 335 29.01 -15.70 6.03
N ALA A 336 28.62 -16.96 6.19
CA ALA A 336 27.48 -17.39 6.99
C ALA A 336 27.60 -18.87 7.33
N VAL A 337 26.99 -19.26 8.44
CA VAL A 337 26.90 -20.64 8.90
C VAL A 337 25.45 -20.93 9.26
N VAL A 338 24.95 -22.08 8.80
CA VAL A 338 23.58 -22.54 9.07
C VAL A 338 23.65 -23.89 9.77
N PRO A 339 23.26 -23.99 11.05
CA PRO A 339 23.21 -25.28 11.71
C PRO A 339 22.09 -26.15 11.12
N LEU A 340 22.30 -27.45 11.09
CA LEU A 340 21.32 -28.45 10.66
C LEU A 340 20.79 -29.23 11.88
N PRO A 341 19.83 -28.67 12.65
CA PRO A 341 19.29 -29.31 13.85
C PRO A 341 18.65 -30.68 13.57
N GLU A 342 18.28 -30.96 12.32
CA GLU A 342 17.77 -32.26 11.86
C GLU A 342 18.78 -33.40 12.06
N TYR A 343 20.06 -33.10 12.21
CA TYR A 343 21.13 -34.06 12.48
C TYR A 343 21.65 -34.00 13.93
N SER A 344 21.06 -33.18 14.80
CA SER A 344 21.54 -32.94 16.18
C SER A 344 21.58 -34.20 17.05
N GLU A 345 20.64 -35.12 16.85
CA GLU A 345 20.56 -36.41 17.55
C GLU A 345 21.70 -37.39 17.19
N GLY A 346 22.39 -37.17 16.06
CA GLY A 346 23.51 -38.03 15.63
C GLY A 346 23.10 -39.41 15.10
N ALA A 347 21.80 -39.67 14.91
CA ALA A 347 21.30 -40.89 14.27
C ALA A 347 21.70 -40.98 12.78
N TYR A 348 21.87 -39.82 12.13
CA TYR A 348 22.27 -39.71 10.73
C TYR A 348 23.50 -38.83 10.59
N THR A 349 24.40 -39.19 9.67
CA THR A 349 25.52 -38.35 9.24
C THR A 349 25.16 -37.74 7.89
N PRO A 350 25.19 -36.40 7.73
CA PRO A 350 24.86 -35.79 6.44
C PRO A 350 25.97 -36.12 5.43
N ALA A 351 25.57 -36.55 4.24
CA ALA A 351 26.44 -37.13 3.23
C ALA A 351 26.32 -36.46 1.86
N GLY A 352 25.29 -35.64 1.63
CA GLY A 352 25.12 -34.94 0.37
C GLY A 352 24.28 -33.67 0.53
N LEU A 353 24.49 -32.73 -0.38
CA LEU A 353 23.88 -31.40 -0.39
C LEU A 353 23.44 -31.04 -1.81
N SER A 354 22.26 -30.46 -1.96
CA SER A 354 21.79 -29.85 -3.20
C SER A 354 20.92 -28.64 -2.93
N TRP A 355 20.68 -27.84 -3.98
CA TRP A 355 19.82 -26.66 -3.99
C TRP A 355 18.84 -26.80 -5.15
N ASP A 356 17.54 -26.65 -4.90
CA ASP A 356 16.50 -26.80 -5.93
C ASP A 356 16.05 -25.48 -6.58
N GLY A 357 16.71 -24.37 -6.24
CA GLY A 357 16.31 -23.02 -6.64
C GLY A 357 15.53 -22.26 -5.55
N ASP A 358 15.04 -22.95 -4.54
CA ASP A 358 14.23 -22.38 -3.44
C ASP A 358 14.74 -22.82 -2.05
N ARG A 359 15.09 -24.10 -1.89
CA ARG A 359 15.47 -24.70 -0.60
C ARG A 359 16.66 -25.63 -0.74
N PHE A 360 17.37 -25.76 0.39
CA PHE A 360 18.44 -26.76 0.52
C PHE A 360 17.86 -28.15 0.78
N TRP A 361 18.49 -29.12 0.15
CA TRP A 361 18.24 -30.53 0.36
C TRP A 361 19.51 -31.19 0.87
N THR A 362 19.38 -32.01 1.90
CA THR A 362 20.49 -32.86 2.36
C THR A 362 20.04 -34.30 2.44
N VAL A 363 20.98 -35.21 2.24
CA VAL A 363 20.77 -36.63 2.48
C VAL A 363 21.67 -37.08 3.62
N GLY A 364 21.13 -37.88 4.53
CA GLY A 364 21.85 -38.49 5.63
C GLY A 364 21.96 -39.99 5.48
N GLU A 365 23.17 -40.51 5.72
CA GLU A 365 23.40 -41.94 5.93
C GLU A 365 23.15 -42.27 7.40
N ALA A 366 22.47 -43.38 7.67
CA ALA A 366 22.24 -43.83 9.03
C ALA A 366 23.57 -44.25 9.68
N ARG A 367 23.78 -43.88 10.95
CA ARG A 367 25.05 -44.14 11.65
C ARG A 367 25.33 -45.64 11.82
N ASP A 368 24.30 -46.47 11.87
CA ASP A 368 24.42 -47.92 11.95
C ASP A 368 24.72 -48.60 10.60
N GLY A 369 24.64 -47.85 9.49
CA GLY A 369 24.77 -48.35 8.12
C GLY A 369 23.69 -49.34 7.68
N LYS A 370 22.67 -49.59 8.51
CA LYS A 370 21.63 -50.60 8.29
C LYS A 370 20.27 -49.97 8.00
N ALA A 371 19.96 -48.85 8.65
CA ALA A 371 18.71 -48.16 8.42
C ALA A 371 18.69 -47.46 7.05
N PRO A 372 17.51 -47.24 6.46
CA PRO A 372 17.36 -46.45 5.24
C PRO A 372 17.97 -45.05 5.39
N ALA A 373 18.50 -44.52 4.30
CA ALA A 373 18.97 -43.14 4.25
C ALA A 373 17.79 -42.17 4.38
N ARG A 374 18.07 -40.97 4.88
CA ARG A 374 17.05 -39.93 5.10
C ARG A 374 17.31 -38.73 4.22
N LEU A 375 16.31 -38.37 3.40
CA LEU A 375 16.30 -37.10 2.67
C LEU A 375 15.61 -36.04 3.52
N VAL A 376 16.21 -34.85 3.57
CA VAL A 376 15.67 -33.69 4.27
C VAL A 376 15.61 -32.52 3.31
N ARG A 377 14.42 -31.91 3.18
CA ARG A 377 14.29 -30.57 2.61
C ARG A 377 14.19 -29.58 3.75
N HIS A 378 15.15 -28.68 3.83
CA HIS A 378 15.25 -27.70 4.90
C HIS A 378 14.26 -26.55 4.69
N LYS A 379 13.87 -25.91 5.78
CA LYS A 379 13.16 -24.62 5.72
C LYS A 379 13.95 -23.59 4.91
N GLU A 380 13.27 -22.60 4.35
CA GLU A 380 13.87 -21.48 3.63
C GLU A 380 14.92 -20.81 4.52
N VAL A 381 16.14 -20.67 4.01
CA VAL A 381 17.23 -20.03 4.75
C VAL A 381 17.41 -18.61 4.21
N ARG A 382 16.99 -17.63 5.01
CA ARG A 382 17.13 -16.20 4.69
C ARG A 382 18.42 -15.65 5.28
N PHE A 383 19.12 -14.82 4.51
CA PHE A 383 20.37 -14.17 4.91
C PHE A 383 20.37 -12.69 4.64
#